data_AF-A0A512RF49-F1
#
_entry.id   AF-A0A512RF49-F1
#
_cell.length_a   1.000
_cell.length_b   1.000
_cell.length_c   1.000
_cell.angle_alpha   90.00
_cell.angle_beta   90.00
_cell.angle_gamma   90.00
#
_symmetry.space_group_name_H-M   'P 1'
#
loop_
_entity.id
_entity.type
_entity.pdbx_description
1 polymer ?
#
loop_
_entity_poly.entity_id
_entity_poly.type
_entity_poly.pdbx_seq_one_letter_code
_entity_poly.pdbx_strand_id
1 'polypeptide(L)' 'MKSIWRQILQHLYIKKRDPGEVRNTNTKLMHGMNRISIILFVIALIVMLIRLFRH' A
#
# COMPACT_ATOMS: atom_id res chain seq x y z
N MET A 1 -16.51 -12.03 -11.30
CA MET A 1 -15.14 -12.50 -10.98
C MET A 1 -14.27 -11.26 -10.73
N LYS A 2 -13.87 -10.98 -9.48
CA LYS A 2 -13.08 -9.78 -9.18
C LYS A 2 -11.65 -10.00 -9.69
N SER A 3 -11.42 -9.49 -10.91
CA SER A 3 -10.19 -9.65 -11.68
C SER A 3 -8.95 -9.43 -10.80
N ILE A 4 -8.01 -10.38 -10.83
CA ILE A 4 -6.74 -10.36 -10.06
C ILE A 4 -6.01 -9.02 -10.27
N TRP A 5 -6.10 -8.47 -11.48
CA TRP A 5 -5.63 -7.14 -11.84
C TRP A 5 -6.12 -6.02 -10.92
N ARG A 6 -7.36 -6.10 -10.44
CA ARG A 6 -7.96 -5.11 -9.54
C ARG A 6 -7.39 -5.21 -8.13
N GLN A 7 -6.99 -6.41 -7.68
CA GLN A 7 -6.32 -6.63 -6.39
C GLN A 7 -4.88 -6.13 -6.44
N ILE A 8 -4.17 -6.40 -7.55
CA ILE A 8 -2.82 -5.90 -7.81
C ILE A 8 -2.82 -4.37 -7.88
N LEU A 9 -3.71 -3.73 -8.66
CA LEU A 9 -3.82 -2.27 -8.72
C LEU A 9 -4.21 -1.63 -7.37
N GLN A 10 -4.97 -2.35 -6.54
CA GLN A 10 -5.35 -1.89 -5.21
C GLN A 10 -4.16 -1.97 -4.22
N HIS A 11 -3.27 -2.95 -4.38
CA HIS A 11 -2.00 -3.04 -3.65
C HIS A 11 -0.96 -2.01 -4.16
N LEU A 12 -0.85 -1.82 -5.47
CA LEU A 12 0.07 -0.84 -6.08
C LEU A 12 -0.40 0.61 -5.95
N TYR A 13 -1.59 0.87 -5.43
CA TYR A 13 -2.05 2.20 -5.02
C TYR A 13 -2.13 3.24 -6.15
N ILE A 14 -2.29 2.81 -7.41
CA ILE A 14 -2.32 3.70 -8.60
C ILE A 14 -3.74 4.23 -8.91
N LYS A 15 -4.77 3.79 -8.17
CA LYS A 15 -6.13 4.27 -8.44
C LYS A 15 -6.46 5.54 -7.64
N LYS A 16 -6.49 6.67 -8.35
CA LYS A 16 -7.10 7.93 -7.88
C LYS A 16 -8.58 7.67 -7.55
N ARG A 17 -9.02 8.18 -6.39
CA ARG A 17 -10.32 7.91 -5.79
C ARG A 17 -11.47 8.38 -6.69
N ASP A 18 -12.39 7.48 -7.04
CA ASP A 18 -13.61 7.84 -7.76
C ASP A 18 -14.53 8.68 -6.84
N PRO A 19 -14.99 9.87 -7.26
CA PRO A 19 -15.75 10.80 -6.42
C PRO A 19 -17.18 10.34 -6.06
N GLY A 20 -17.67 9.27 -6.68
CA GLY A 20 -19.02 8.71 -6.44
C GLY A 20 -19.08 7.53 -5.47
N GLU A 21 -17.96 7.07 -4.88
CA GLU A 21 -18.00 5.90 -3.99
C GLU A 21 -18.50 6.25 -2.59
N VAL A 22 -19.57 5.55 -2.18
CA VAL A 22 -20.17 5.58 -0.84
C VAL A 22 -19.07 5.43 0.21
N ARG A 23 -19.00 6.36 1.17
CA ARG A 23 -17.98 6.42 2.23
C ARG A 23 -18.10 5.21 3.17
N ASN A 24 -17.66 4.04 2.73
CA ASN A 24 -17.65 2.85 3.56
C ASN A 24 -16.35 2.79 4.36
N THR A 25 -16.46 2.63 5.68
CA THR A 25 -15.33 2.64 6.62
C THR A 25 -14.31 1.55 6.27
N ASN A 26 -14.78 0.43 5.72
CA ASN A 26 -13.95 -0.66 5.20
C ASN A 26 -12.95 -0.22 4.12
N THR A 27 -13.33 0.68 3.22
CA THR A 27 -12.44 1.14 2.13
C THR A 27 -11.34 2.07 2.67
N LYS A 28 -11.63 2.84 3.73
CA LYS A 28 -10.63 3.63 4.47
C LYS A 28 -9.63 2.74 5.20
N LEU A 29 -10.11 1.67 5.85
CA LEU A 29 -9.26 0.70 6.56
C LEU A 29 -8.37 -0.07 5.59
N MET A 30 -8.89 -0.48 4.43
CA MET A 30 -8.10 -1.11 3.36
C MET A 30 -6.98 -0.19 2.85
N HIS A 31 -7.24 1.12 2.72
CA HIS A 31 -6.24 2.10 2.31
C HIS A 31 -5.19 2.35 3.41
N GLY A 32 -5.58 2.32 4.69
CA GLY A 32 -4.67 2.42 5.84
C GLY A 32 -3.69 1.25 5.93
N MET A 33 -4.17 0.02 5.69
CA MET A 33 -3.34 -1.18 5.71
C MET A 33 -2.21 -1.14 4.66
N ASN A 34 -2.50 -0.62 3.46
CA ASN A 34 -1.48 -0.47 2.41
C ASN A 34 -0.43 0.60 2.75
N ARG A 35 -0.81 1.68 3.44
CA ARG A 35 0.14 2.71 3.92
C ARG A 35 1.13 2.12 4.93
N ILE A 36 0.65 1.30 5.85
CA ILE A 36 1.50 0.64 6.85
C ILE A 36 2.48 -0.32 6.16
N SER A 37 2.02 -1.08 5.16
CA SER A 37 2.87 -1.99 4.38
C SER A 37 4.03 -1.27 3.68
N ILE A 38 3.76 -0.14 3.01
CA ILE A 38 4.79 0.67 2.34
C ILE A 38 5.78 1.27 3.36
N ILE A 39 5.29 1.77 4.49
CA ILE A 39 6.14 2.33 5.55
C ILE A 39 7.08 1.25 6.11
N LEU A 40 6.57 0.06 6.42
CA LEU A 40 7.38 -1.08 6.89
C LEU A 40 8.41 -1.52 5.85
N PHE A 41 8.04 -1.55 4.57
CA PHE A 41 8.95 -1.88 3.48
C PHE A 41 10.09 -0.86 3.35
N VAL A 42 9.80 0.43 3.42
CA VAL A 42 10.81 1.50 3.39
C VAL A 42 11.72 1.42 4.61
N ILE A 43 11.19 1.15 5.81
CA ILE A 43 12.00 0.95 7.02
C ILE A 43 12.95 -0.23 6.84
N ALA A 44 12.47 -1.36 6.30
CA ALA A 44 13.31 -2.52 6.03
C ALA A 44 14.43 -2.21 5.02
N LEU A 45 14.13 -1.46 3.95
CA LEU A 45 15.13 -0.98 2.99
C LEU A 45 16.17 -0.07 3.65
N ILE A 46 15.76 0.86 4.51
CA ILE A 46 16.67 1.75 5.24
C ILE A 46 17.59 0.93 6.16
N VAL A 47 17.03 -0.02 6.92
CA VAL A 47 17.83 -0.90 7.79
C VAL A 47 18.82 -1.74 6.98
N MET A 48 18.41 -2.25 5.82
CA MET A 48 19.27 -3.00 4.91
C MET A 48 20.41 -2.13 4.37
N LEU A 49 20.12 -0.91 3.92
CA LEU A 49 21.12 0.05 3.45
C LEU A 49 22.10 0.44 4.55
N ILE A 50 21.61 0.75 5.76
CA ILE A 50 22.48 1.07 6.91
C ILE A 50 23.38 -0.12 7.23
N ARG A 51 22.86 -1.35 7.18
CA ARG A 51 23.65 -2.56 7.40
C ARG A 51 24.68 -2.79 6.30
N LEU A 52 24.36 -2.44 5.04
CA LEU A 52 25.26 -2.57 3.90
C LEU A 52 26.41 -1.55 3.93
N PHE A 53 26.15 -0.30 4.34
CA PHE A 53 27.17 0.75 4.41
C PHE A 53 27.97 0.77 5.71
N ARG A 54 27.46 0.18 6.79
CA ARG A 54 28.17 0.07 8.07
C ARG A 54 29.06 -1.18 8.16
N HIS A 55 29.04 -2.02 7.14
CA HIS A 55 29.86 -3.21 7.01
C HIS A 55 30.88 -3.04 5.88
#